data_AF-A0A7C7VQH3-F1
#
_entry.id   AF-A0A7C7VQH3-F1
#
_cell.length_a   1.000
_cell.length_b   1.000
_cell.length_c   1.000
_cell.angle_alpha   90.00
_cell.angle_beta   90.00
_cell.angle_gamma   90.00
#
_symmetry.space_group_name_H-M   'P 1'
#
loop_
_entity.id
_entity.type
_entity.pdbx_description
1 polymer ?
#
loop_
_entity_poly.entity_id
_entity_poly.type
_entity_poly.pdbx_seq_one_letter_code
_entity_poly.pdbx_strand_id
1 'polypeptide(L)'
;MKKRLPVFSLRILGLGFLVAGFFCGEVMLLAPAYAAAAPDKSLSAILERISTAAEDVVTVSSRMEQEKHLRVFDEVLKASGRFAFQRPDCWRWELAKPVKSGLAVCGGHGRRWHENGGEVKQFKLADEPWLQHFAAQVTA
;
A
#
# COMPACT_ATOMS: atom_id res chain seq x y z
N MET A 1 4.26 -17.62 38.03
CA MET A 1 3.56 -16.33 37.84
C MET A 1 3.40 -16.06 36.35
N LYS A 2 2.19 -16.21 35.80
CA LYS A 2 1.86 -15.95 34.39
C LYS A 2 0.97 -14.70 34.33
N LYS A 3 1.49 -13.58 33.85
CA LYS A 3 0.69 -12.37 33.56
C LYS A 3 -0.02 -12.58 32.22
N ARG A 4 -1.35 -12.65 32.23
CA ARG A 4 -2.21 -12.68 31.03
C ARG A 4 -2.46 -11.23 30.58
N LEU A 5 -2.25 -10.96 29.29
CA LEU A 5 -2.67 -9.72 28.63
C LEU A 5 -4.11 -9.88 28.10
N PRO A 6 -4.98 -8.85 28.18
CA PRO A 6 -6.36 -8.95 27.73
C PRO A 6 -6.48 -8.82 26.20
N VAL A 7 -7.20 -9.77 25.62
CA VAL A 7 -7.72 -9.74 24.24
C VAL A 7 -8.98 -8.88 24.24
N PHE A 8 -8.94 -7.71 23.58
CA PHE A 8 -10.15 -6.93 23.30
C PHE A 8 -10.82 -7.50 22.05
N SER A 9 -11.81 -8.38 22.29
CA SER A 9 -12.76 -8.84 21.29
C SER A 9 -14.04 -8.04 21.46
N LEU A 10 -14.28 -7.05 20.59
CA LEU A 10 -15.54 -6.33 20.58
C LEU A 10 -16.49 -7.00 19.59
N ARG A 11 -17.26 -7.97 20.12
CA ARG A 11 -18.46 -8.49 19.48
C ARG A 11 -19.57 -7.45 19.65
N ILE A 12 -19.99 -6.79 18.57
CA ILE A 12 -21.26 -6.05 18.55
C ILE A 12 -22.34 -7.04 18.11
N LEU A 13 -23.18 -7.43 19.07
CA LEU A 13 -24.36 -8.27 18.91
C LEU A 13 -25.60 -7.40 19.24
N GLY A 14 -26.66 -7.51 18.45
CA GLY A 14 -27.96 -6.86 18.67
C GLY A 14 -28.42 -6.13 17.40
N LEU A 15 -28.99 -6.82 16.41
CA LEU A 15 -30.39 -7.27 16.33
C LEU A 15 -31.39 -6.09 16.32
N GLY A 16 -32.05 -5.91 15.18
CA GLY A 16 -32.79 -4.71 14.84
C GLY A 16 -34.19 -4.58 15.44
N PHE A 17 -34.80 -3.44 15.14
CA PHE A 17 -36.25 -3.29 15.03
C PHE A 17 -36.55 -2.36 13.86
N LEU A 18 -37.47 -2.82 13.02
CA LEU A 18 -38.03 -2.16 11.86
C LEU A 18 -39.32 -1.44 12.29
N VAL A 19 -39.74 -0.45 11.49
CA VAL A 19 -41.11 0.08 11.29
C VAL A 19 -41.31 1.57 11.64
N ALA A 20 -41.28 2.35 10.57
CA ALA A 20 -42.24 3.37 10.09
C ALA A 20 -42.79 4.45 11.06
N GLY A 21 -42.69 5.71 10.62
CA GLY A 21 -43.43 6.81 11.24
C GLY A 21 -42.99 8.19 10.77
N PHE A 22 -43.50 8.57 9.61
CA PHE A 22 -43.62 9.93 9.06
C PHE A 22 -43.84 11.02 10.14
N PHE A 23 -42.88 11.92 10.38
CA PHE A 23 -43.19 13.29 10.82
C PHE A 23 -42.09 14.27 10.40
N CYS A 24 -42.56 15.27 9.67
CA CYS A 24 -41.88 16.41 9.08
C CYS A 24 -41.49 17.43 10.17
N GLY A 25 -40.34 18.08 10.02
CA GLY A 25 -40.01 19.36 10.67
C GLY A 25 -38.93 19.29 11.76
N GLU A 26 -37.86 20.08 11.57
CA GLU A 26 -36.89 20.52 12.59
C GLU A 26 -35.90 19.49 13.19
N VAL A 27 -34.94 19.01 12.40
CA VAL A 27 -33.55 18.83 12.87
C VAL A 27 -32.60 19.26 11.76
N MET A 28 -32.53 20.56 11.54
CA MET A 28 -31.36 21.21 10.96
C MET A 28 -30.42 21.50 12.12
N LEU A 29 -29.12 21.20 11.96
CA LEU A 29 -28.00 21.35 12.93
C LEU A 29 -27.68 20.12 13.79
N LEU A 30 -26.88 19.22 13.22
CA LEU A 30 -25.60 18.77 13.78
C LEU A 30 -24.95 17.80 12.78
N ALA A 31 -24.62 18.29 11.59
CA ALA A 31 -23.54 17.67 10.85
C ALA A 31 -22.29 17.90 11.72
N PRO A 32 -21.55 16.87 12.14
CA PRO A 32 -20.24 17.10 12.71
C PRO A 32 -19.49 17.87 11.63
N ALA A 33 -19.13 19.12 11.91
CA ALA A 33 -18.18 19.85 11.13
C ALA A 33 -16.90 19.03 11.22
N TYR A 34 -16.74 18.07 10.31
CA TYR A 34 -15.46 17.49 10.00
C TYR A 34 -14.68 18.67 9.43
N ALA A 35 -14.02 19.41 10.32
CA ALA A 35 -13.09 20.43 9.94
C ALA A 35 -12.06 19.70 9.09
N ALA A 36 -12.21 19.80 7.77
CA ALA A 36 -11.20 19.35 6.83
C ALA A 36 -9.94 20.09 7.27
N ALA A 37 -9.02 19.35 7.89
CA ALA A 37 -7.75 19.91 8.31
C ALA A 37 -7.17 20.59 7.07
N ALA A 38 -7.00 21.92 7.14
CA ALA A 38 -6.48 22.68 6.03
C ALA A 38 -5.16 22.01 5.61
N PRO A 39 -4.93 21.75 4.31
CA PRO A 39 -3.72 21.08 3.87
C PRO A 39 -2.52 21.85 4.41
N ASP A 40 -1.62 21.13 5.07
CA ASP A 40 -0.39 21.70 5.58
C ASP A 40 0.37 22.30 4.40
N LYS A 41 0.39 23.64 4.32
CA LYS A 41 1.03 24.40 3.24
C LYS A 41 2.50 24.02 3.07
N SER A 42 3.15 23.54 4.13
CA SER A 42 4.54 23.09 4.07
C SER A 42 4.68 21.74 3.35
N LEU A 43 3.78 20.79 3.62
CA LEU A 43 3.77 19.49 2.96
C LEU A 43 3.47 19.63 1.47
N SER A 44 2.47 20.44 1.10
CA SER A 44 2.12 20.66 -0.31
C SER A 44 3.30 21.22 -1.11
N ALA A 45 4.03 22.20 -0.55
CA ALA A 45 5.20 22.77 -1.20
C ALA A 45 6.35 21.76 -1.36
N ILE A 46 6.52 20.82 -0.42
CA ILE A 46 7.52 19.75 -0.53
C ILE A 46 7.13 18.77 -1.64
N LEU A 47 5.86 18.35 -1.69
CA LEU A 47 5.36 17.41 -2.70
C LEU A 47 5.44 18.01 -4.11
N GLU A 48 5.11 19.29 -4.26
CA GLU A 48 5.23 20.01 -5.53
C GLU A 48 6.68 20.01 -6.02
N ARG A 49 7.64 20.30 -5.13
CA ARG A 49 9.07 20.26 -5.48
C ARG A 49 9.54 18.87 -5.92
N ILE A 50 9.06 17.81 -5.26
CA ILE A 50 9.37 16.43 -5.65
C ILE A 50 8.76 16.13 -7.03
N SER A 51 7.51 16.53 -7.26
CA SER A 51 6.81 16.35 -8.53
C SER A 51 7.54 17.04 -9.69
N THR A 52 7.87 18.32 -9.55
CA THR A 52 8.64 19.08 -10.55
C THR A 52 10.00 18.44 -10.82
N ALA A 53 10.71 18.00 -9.78
CA ALA A 53 12.00 17.33 -9.95
C ALA A 53 11.88 15.96 -10.67
N ALA A 54 10.72 15.30 -10.56
CA ALA A 54 10.45 14.03 -11.20
C ALA A 54 9.85 14.17 -12.61
N GLU A 55 9.42 15.36 -13.03
CA GLU A 55 8.62 15.59 -14.25
C GLU A 55 9.23 14.97 -15.51
N ASP A 56 10.54 15.11 -15.71
CA ASP A 56 11.26 14.58 -16.89
C ASP A 56 11.81 13.15 -16.70
N VAL A 57 11.60 12.53 -15.54
CA VAL A 57 12.13 11.20 -15.24
C VAL A 57 11.29 10.10 -15.89
N VAL A 58 11.71 9.68 -17.09
CA VAL A 58 11.05 8.59 -17.83
C VAL A 58 11.41 7.20 -17.28
N THR A 59 12.63 7.04 -16.77
CA THR A 59 13.12 5.75 -16.27
C THR A 59 13.89 5.91 -14.97
N VAL A 60 13.74 4.94 -14.07
CA VAL A 60 14.53 4.81 -12.84
C VAL A 60 15.05 3.38 -12.77
N SER A 61 16.33 3.20 -12.49
CA SER A 61 16.91 1.88 -12.26
C SER A 61 17.93 1.96 -11.15
N SER A 62 17.87 1.01 -10.22
CA SER A 62 18.77 1.00 -9.07
C SER A 62 19.03 -0.42 -8.57
N ARG A 63 20.16 -0.58 -7.88
CA ARG A 63 20.41 -1.72 -6.99
C ARG A 63 19.86 -1.36 -5.62
N MET A 64 19.18 -2.30 -4.99
CA MET A 64 18.55 -2.10 -3.69
C MET A 64 19.22 -3.01 -2.66
N GLU A 65 19.46 -2.46 -1.48
CA GLU A 65 19.74 -3.21 -0.26
C GLU A 65 18.61 -2.91 0.73
N GLN A 66 17.96 -3.96 1.24
CA GLN A 66 16.86 -3.87 2.17
C GLN A 66 17.29 -4.49 3.50
N GLU A 67 17.15 -3.73 4.57
CA GLU A 67 17.33 -4.19 5.94
C GLU A 67 15.99 -4.19 6.67
N LYS A 68 15.64 -5.31 7.31
CA LYS A 68 14.40 -5.46 8.07
C LYS A 68 14.75 -5.74 9.53
N HIS A 69 14.55 -4.73 10.37
CA HIS A 69 14.77 -4.81 11.82
C HIS A 69 13.50 -5.30 12.51
N LEU A 70 13.51 -6.55 12.96
CA LEU A 70 12.37 -7.17 13.62
C LEU A 70 12.72 -7.47 15.07
N ARG A 71 11.89 -6.99 16.00
CA ARG A 71 12.11 -7.17 17.45
C ARG A 71 12.21 -8.63 17.91
N VAL A 72 11.73 -9.58 17.10
CA VAL A 72 11.77 -11.02 17.39
C VAL A 72 13.08 -11.68 16.97
N PHE A 73 13.90 -11.02 16.15
CA PHE A 73 15.18 -11.53 15.68
C PHE A 73 16.32 -10.72 16.29
N ASP A 74 17.35 -11.42 16.74
CA ASP A 74 18.58 -10.79 17.22
C ASP A 74 19.43 -10.23 16.06
N GLU A 75 19.18 -10.72 14.84
CA GLU A 75 19.89 -10.32 13.62
C GLU A 75 19.00 -9.52 12.67
N VAL A 76 19.63 -8.60 11.93
CA VAL A 76 18.96 -7.82 10.87
C VAL A 76 18.81 -8.70 9.63
N LEU A 77 17.57 -8.85 9.14
CA LEU A 77 17.35 -9.55 7.88
C LEU A 77 17.76 -8.63 6.73
N LYS A 78 18.76 -9.07 5.95
CA LYS A 78 19.27 -8.33 4.78
C LYS A 78 18.82 -9.00 3.49
N ALA A 79 18.40 -8.20 2.51
CA ALA A 79 18.08 -8.66 1.17
C ALA A 79 18.64 -7.69 0.13
N SER A 80 19.18 -8.21 -0.96
CA SER A 80 19.76 -7.40 -2.05
C SER A 80 18.96 -7.64 -3.34
N GLY A 81 18.77 -6.61 -4.14
CA GLY A 81 17.86 -6.65 -5.27
C GLY A 81 18.05 -5.55 -6.29
N ARG A 82 17.05 -5.40 -7.16
CA ARG A 82 16.96 -4.37 -8.18
C ARG A 82 15.54 -3.83 -8.26
N PHE A 83 15.46 -2.53 -8.46
CA PHE A 83 14.23 -1.85 -8.82
C PHE A 83 14.42 -1.20 -10.18
N ALA A 84 13.41 -1.34 -11.04
CA ALA A 84 13.35 -0.64 -12.32
C ALA A 84 11.94 -0.10 -12.52
N PHE A 85 11.85 1.11 -13.06
CA PHE A 85 10.62 1.77 -13.44
C PHE A 85 10.80 2.42 -14.81
N GLN A 86 9.76 2.38 -15.62
CA GLN A 86 9.66 3.04 -16.90
C GLN A 86 8.21 3.52 -17.08
N ARG A 87 8.05 4.82 -17.36
CA ARG A 87 6.75 5.37 -17.74
C ARG A 87 6.20 4.70 -19.01
N PRO A 88 4.88 4.58 -19.17
CA PRO A 88 3.86 5.08 -18.26
C PRO A 88 3.59 4.15 -17.06
N ASP A 89 3.77 2.84 -17.21
CA ASP A 89 3.20 1.87 -16.27
C ASP A 89 4.03 0.59 -16.09
N CYS A 90 5.31 0.63 -16.47
CA CYS A 90 6.21 -0.49 -16.36
C CYS A 90 7.07 -0.41 -15.10
N TRP A 91 7.07 -1.46 -14.29
CA TRP A 91 7.97 -1.56 -13.15
C TRP A 91 8.36 -3.00 -12.86
N ARG A 92 9.53 -3.15 -12.25
CA ARG A 92 10.11 -4.42 -11.82
C ARG A 92 10.71 -4.26 -10.45
N TRP A 93 10.34 -5.15 -9.56
CA TRP A 93 10.95 -5.29 -8.25
C TRP A 93 11.46 -6.72 -8.10
N GLU A 94 12.76 -6.86 -7.84
CA GLU A 94 13.42 -8.15 -7.75
C GLU A 94 14.34 -8.21 -6.53
N LEU A 95 14.23 -9.29 -5.76
CA LEU A 95 15.22 -9.72 -4.79
C LEU A 95 16.08 -10.82 -5.42
N ALA A 96 17.39 -10.62 -5.36
CA ALA A 96 18.39 -11.58 -5.85
C ALA A 96 19.00 -12.42 -4.72
N LYS A 97 19.02 -11.89 -3.48
CA LYS A 97 19.46 -12.59 -2.27
C LYS A 97 18.58 -12.19 -1.08
N PRO A 98 18.39 -13.07 -0.08
CA PRO A 98 18.91 -14.45 -0.02
C PRO A 98 18.10 -15.44 -0.87
N VAL A 99 16.83 -15.12 -1.15
CA VAL A 99 15.93 -15.96 -1.94
C VAL A 99 15.51 -15.20 -3.19
N LYS A 100 15.69 -15.81 -4.36
CA LYS A 100 15.33 -15.15 -5.62
C LYS A 100 13.83 -15.04 -5.74
N SER A 101 13.31 -13.82 -5.78
CA SER A 101 11.89 -13.58 -5.91
C SER A 101 11.66 -12.20 -6.50
N GLY A 102 10.49 -11.98 -7.06
CA GLY A 102 10.18 -10.68 -7.61
C GLY A 102 8.94 -10.70 -8.47
N LEU A 103 8.65 -9.53 -9.00
CA LEU A 103 7.55 -9.33 -9.91
C LEU A 103 7.89 -8.22 -10.91
N ALA A 104 7.28 -8.30 -12.08
CA ALA A 104 7.31 -7.24 -13.08
C ALA A 104 5.90 -7.01 -13.59
N VAL A 105 5.51 -5.74 -13.74
CA VAL A 105 4.22 -5.30 -14.26
C VAL A 105 4.45 -4.32 -15.39
N CYS A 106 3.67 -4.43 -16.46
CA CYS A 106 3.62 -3.51 -17.60
C CYS A 106 2.23 -3.61 -18.24
N GLY A 107 1.60 -2.49 -18.62
CA GLY A 107 0.34 -2.54 -19.34
C GLY A 107 -0.81 -3.23 -18.59
N GLY A 108 -0.82 -3.17 -17.25
CA GLY A 108 -1.83 -3.86 -16.42
C GLY A 108 -1.68 -5.39 -16.33
N HIS A 109 -0.60 -5.96 -16.87
CA HIS A 109 -0.27 -7.37 -16.78
C HIS A 109 1.00 -7.58 -15.98
N GLY A 110 1.06 -8.67 -15.21
CA GLY A 110 2.20 -8.95 -14.36
C GLY A 110 2.68 -10.39 -14.41
N ARG A 111 3.94 -10.56 -14.03
CA ARG A 111 4.58 -11.85 -13.79
C ARG A 111 5.23 -11.82 -12.42
N ARG A 112 5.04 -12.88 -11.64
CA ARG A 112 5.72 -13.10 -10.35
C ARG A 112 6.51 -14.39 -10.36
N TRP A 113 7.65 -14.38 -9.70
CA TRP A 113 8.51 -15.54 -9.55
C TRP A 113 8.99 -15.64 -8.11
N HIS A 114 9.26 -16.87 -7.69
CA HIS A 114 9.82 -17.17 -6.39
C HIS A 114 10.59 -18.49 -6.50
N GLU A 115 11.82 -18.52 -6.03
CA GLU A 115 12.74 -19.66 -6.14
C GLU A 115 12.11 -20.97 -5.64
N ASN A 116 11.45 -20.91 -4.48
CA ASN A 116 10.79 -22.07 -3.87
C ASN A 116 9.40 -22.39 -4.48
N GLY A 117 8.89 -21.53 -5.37
CA GLY A 117 7.50 -21.58 -5.87
C GLY A 117 7.32 -22.31 -7.20
N GLY A 118 8.40 -22.77 -7.83
CA GLY A 118 8.39 -23.37 -9.16
C GLY A 118 8.30 -22.33 -10.28
N GLU A 119 7.34 -22.49 -11.18
CA GLU A 119 7.22 -21.69 -12.41
C GLU A 119 6.78 -20.22 -12.19
N VAL A 120 7.12 -19.38 -13.16
CA VAL A 120 6.69 -17.98 -13.21
C VAL A 120 5.17 -17.92 -13.39
N LYS A 121 4.48 -17.23 -12.49
CA LYS A 121 3.02 -17.07 -12.54
C LYS A 121 2.65 -15.73 -13.18
N GLN A 122 1.79 -15.79 -14.18
CA GLN A 122 1.16 -14.61 -14.76
C GLN A 122 -0.04 -14.18 -13.94
N PHE A 123 -0.34 -12.88 -13.94
CA PHE A 123 -1.54 -12.31 -13.33
C PHE A 123 -1.98 -11.05 -14.07
N LYS A 124 -3.26 -10.68 -13.92
CA LYS A 124 -3.75 -9.35 -14.30
C LYS A 124 -3.68 -8.46 -13.08
N LEU A 125 -3.21 -7.22 -13.24
CA LEU A 125 -3.12 -6.26 -12.14
C LEU A 125 -4.50 -5.98 -11.53
N ALA A 126 -5.55 -6.02 -12.34
CA ALA A 126 -6.93 -5.86 -11.90
C ALA A 126 -7.40 -6.88 -10.85
N ASP A 127 -6.78 -8.05 -10.83
CA ASP A 127 -7.16 -9.15 -9.94
C ASP A 127 -6.35 -9.14 -8.62
N GLU A 128 -5.42 -8.20 -8.45
CA GLU A 128 -4.49 -8.10 -7.31
C GLU A 128 -4.60 -6.70 -6.65
N PRO A 129 -5.60 -6.45 -5.77
CA PRO A 129 -5.93 -5.11 -5.27
C PRO A 129 -4.76 -4.38 -4.59
N TRP A 130 -3.94 -5.09 -3.83
CA TRP A 130 -2.77 -4.50 -3.19
C TRP A 130 -1.73 -4.02 -4.21
N LEU A 131 -1.58 -4.72 -5.34
CA LEU A 131 -0.70 -4.29 -6.43
C LEU A 131 -1.28 -3.12 -7.20
N GLN A 132 -2.60 -3.01 -7.34
CA GLN A 132 -3.22 -1.84 -7.95
C GLN A 132 -2.92 -0.57 -7.15
N HIS A 133 -3.05 -0.63 -5.82
CA HIS A 133 -2.71 0.49 -4.95
C HIS A 133 -1.24 0.87 -5.05
N PHE A 134 -0.35 -0.13 -5.12
CA PHE A 134 1.08 0.12 -5.31
C PHE A 134 1.36 0.75 -6.68
N ALA A 135 0.77 0.22 -7.75
CA ALA A 135 0.94 0.74 -9.10
C ALA A 135 0.53 2.22 -9.17
N ALA A 136 -0.62 2.58 -8.59
CA ALA A 136 -1.08 3.97 -8.53
C ALA A 136 -0.11 4.92 -7.81
N GLN A 137 0.75 4.43 -6.91
CA GLN A 137 1.75 5.26 -6.23
C GLN A 137 3.06 5.38 -7.02
N VAL A 138 3.37 4.39 -7.86
CA VAL A 138 4.63 4.34 -8.64
C VAL A 138 4.46 4.98 -10.02
N THR A 139 3.25 4.98 -10.58
CA THR A 139 2.95 5.46 -11.93
C THR A 139 2.21 6.79 -11.97
N ALA A 140 1.80 7.34 -10.82
CA ALA A 140 1.20 8.67 -10.73
C ALA A 140 2.27 9.77 -10.87
#